data_AF-A0A2D7BZN3-F1
#
_entry.id   AF-A0A2D7BZN3-F1
#
_cell.length_a   1.000
_cell.length_b   1.000
_cell.length_c   1.000
_cell.angle_alpha   90.00
_cell.angle_beta   90.00
_cell.angle_gamma   90.00
#
_symmetry.space_group_name_H-M   'P 1'
#
loop_
_entity.id
_entity.type
_entity.pdbx_description
1 polymer ?
#
loop_
_entity_poly.entity_id
_entity_poly.type
_entity_poly.pdbx_seq_one_letter_code
_entity_poly.pdbx_strand_id
1 'polypeptide(L)'
;MTKKGQKAADTRKKKQDAMMKELGFERKKVKRKRKPMTEEQKKAAAERLAKAREARGHTGLKTVHHSIRDLPEDDFLHPLKVKEWIKSNELKLRGMSSLKSSSKWQERSEYIDLQTYIKNMKSYLSTGHWGDFRWGENMEHRVQKVCVAMSYHPDGTPNRTMGVFYPDIGQTWTKELQESWYGEDDPRRVHATATKLSNQEEILGDGGDGSEDEQDDLY
;
A
#
# COMPACT_ATOMS: atom_id res chain seq x y z
N MET A 1 39.07 7.64 37.01
CA MET A 1 39.15 6.56 38.03
C MET A 1 39.79 5.33 37.38
N THR A 2 40.90 4.83 37.92
CA THR A 2 41.68 3.71 37.37
C THR A 2 40.90 2.38 37.43
N LYS A 3 40.99 1.54 36.37
CA LYS A 3 40.26 0.25 36.23
C LYS A 3 40.33 -0.69 37.47
N LYS A 4 41.40 -0.62 38.28
CA LYS A 4 41.53 -1.37 39.54
C LYS A 4 40.54 -0.91 40.63
N GLY A 5 40.23 0.38 40.72
CA GLY A 5 39.31 0.93 41.72
C GLY A 5 37.85 0.55 41.46
N GLN A 6 37.47 0.40 40.18
CA GLN A 6 36.14 -0.06 39.79
C GLN A 6 35.94 -1.54 40.15
N LYS A 7 36.94 -2.41 39.89
CA LYS A 7 36.89 -3.84 40.28
C LYS A 7 36.76 -4.05 41.80
N ALA A 8 37.45 -3.23 42.61
CA ALA A 8 37.34 -3.28 44.06
C ALA A 8 35.96 -2.80 44.58
N ALA A 9 35.35 -1.81 43.91
CA ALA A 9 34.00 -1.35 44.24
C ALA A 9 32.92 -2.38 43.87
N ASP A 10 33.07 -3.05 42.72
CA ASP A 10 32.12 -4.07 42.26
C ASP A 10 32.16 -5.34 43.11
N THR A 11 33.35 -5.74 43.59
CA THR A 11 33.48 -6.88 44.51
C THR A 11 32.89 -6.58 45.88
N ARG A 12 33.04 -5.36 46.40
CA ARG A 12 32.35 -4.92 47.63
C ARG A 12 30.83 -4.91 47.49
N LYS A 13 30.29 -4.41 46.37
CA LYS A 13 28.85 -4.45 46.08
C LYS A 13 28.30 -5.87 46.01
N LYS A 14 29.00 -6.77 45.30
CA LYS A 14 28.60 -8.20 45.22
C LYS A 14 28.59 -8.89 46.58
N LYS A 15 29.58 -8.61 47.45
CA LYS A 15 29.62 -9.16 48.82
C LYS A 15 28.48 -8.61 49.67
N GLN A 16 28.17 -7.31 49.57
CA GLN A 16 27.03 -6.72 50.24
C GLN A 16 25.71 -7.31 49.75
N ASP A 17 25.52 -7.50 48.45
CA ASP A 17 24.29 -8.08 47.89
C ASP A 17 24.13 -9.57 48.27
N ALA A 18 25.23 -10.33 48.37
CA ALA A 18 25.22 -11.71 48.87
C ALA A 18 24.85 -11.78 50.37
N MET A 19 25.44 -10.90 51.19
CA MET A 19 25.12 -10.81 52.62
C MET A 19 23.66 -10.41 52.87
N MET A 20 23.13 -9.46 52.07
CA MET A 20 21.72 -9.04 52.16
C MET A 20 20.74 -10.13 51.70
N LYS A 21 21.17 -11.02 50.79
CA LYS A 21 20.39 -12.19 50.34
C LYS A 21 20.36 -13.29 51.40
N GLU A 22 21.45 -13.51 52.12
CA GLU A 22 21.54 -14.48 53.22
C GLU A 22 20.71 -14.05 54.43
N LEU A 23 20.65 -12.74 54.71
CA LEU A 23 19.76 -12.13 55.72
C LEU A 23 18.29 -12.01 55.27
N GLY A 24 17.92 -12.53 54.08
CA GLY A 24 16.55 -12.58 53.58
C GLY A 24 15.93 -11.22 53.23
N PHE A 25 16.71 -10.14 53.11
CA PHE A 25 16.20 -8.79 52.89
C PHE A 25 16.32 -8.37 51.42
N GLU A 26 15.22 -8.47 50.67
CA GLU A 26 15.16 -8.01 49.28
C GLU A 26 15.05 -6.47 49.21
N ARG A 27 16.06 -5.80 48.62
CA ARG A 27 15.99 -4.36 48.30
C ARG A 27 14.94 -4.09 47.23
N LYS A 28 13.69 -3.84 47.65
CA LYS A 28 12.65 -3.32 46.76
C LYS A 28 13.05 -1.93 46.27
N LYS A 29 13.11 -1.75 44.94
CA LYS A 29 13.39 -0.46 44.32
C LYS A 29 12.29 0.54 44.69
N VAL A 30 12.56 1.43 45.63
CA VAL A 30 11.63 2.49 46.03
C VAL A 30 11.45 3.45 44.86
N LYS A 31 10.32 3.32 44.14
CA LYS A 31 9.91 4.28 43.12
C LYS A 31 9.32 5.50 43.84
N ARG A 32 9.89 6.69 43.63
CA ARG A 32 9.31 7.94 44.13
C ARG A 32 7.89 8.07 43.57
N LYS A 33 6.87 8.02 44.44
CA LYS A 33 5.48 8.31 44.06
C LYS A 33 5.42 9.77 43.61
N ARG A 34 4.79 10.03 42.46
CA ARG A 34 4.58 11.40 41.97
C ARG A 34 3.70 12.14 42.97
N LYS A 35 4.05 13.38 43.32
CA LYS A 35 3.22 14.21 44.19
C LYS A 35 1.86 14.44 43.49
N PRO A 36 0.73 14.23 44.17
CA PRO A 36 -0.57 14.54 43.58
C PRO A 36 -0.61 16.02 43.24
N MET A 37 -1.08 16.33 42.04
CA MET A 37 -1.16 17.69 41.52
C MET A 37 -2.12 18.50 42.39
N THR A 38 -1.73 19.71 42.80
CA THR A 38 -2.64 20.62 43.53
C THR A 38 -3.80 21.05 42.63
N GLU A 39 -4.93 21.46 43.20
CA GLU A 39 -6.13 21.78 42.39
C GLU A 39 -5.89 22.93 41.41
N GLU A 40 -5.09 23.92 41.80
CA GLU A 40 -4.69 25.02 40.92
C GLU A 40 -3.81 24.55 39.75
N GLN A 41 -2.87 23.64 40.01
CA GLN A 41 -2.03 23.05 38.96
C GLN A 41 -2.86 22.19 37.99
N LYS A 42 -3.90 21.51 38.49
CA LYS A 42 -4.83 20.75 37.65
C LYS A 42 -5.66 21.66 36.76
N LYS A 43 -6.17 22.78 37.28
CA LYS A 43 -6.92 23.78 36.50
C LYS A 43 -6.05 24.43 35.43
N ALA A 44 -4.86 24.91 35.79
CA ALA A 44 -3.91 25.49 34.84
C ALA A 44 -3.45 24.49 33.77
N ALA A 45 -3.28 23.20 34.13
CA ALA A 45 -3.00 22.15 33.15
C ALA A 45 -4.20 21.86 32.24
N ALA A 46 -5.42 21.88 32.78
CA ALA A 46 -6.65 21.71 32.00
C ALA A 46 -6.84 22.86 31.00
N GLU A 47 -6.61 24.10 31.41
CA GLU A 47 -6.66 25.29 30.54
C GLU A 47 -5.59 25.25 29.45
N ARG A 48 -4.35 24.89 29.80
CA ARG A 48 -3.28 24.67 28.80
C ARG A 48 -3.65 23.58 27.80
N LEU A 49 -4.23 22.47 28.27
CA LEU A 49 -4.66 21.38 27.40
C LEU A 49 -5.85 21.77 26.54
N ALA A 50 -6.79 22.58 27.04
CA ALA A 50 -7.92 23.10 26.28
C ALA A 50 -7.44 24.00 25.13
N LYS A 51 -6.59 24.98 25.44
CA LYS A 51 -5.95 25.86 24.44
C LYS A 51 -5.13 25.05 23.41
N ALA A 52 -4.41 24.03 23.87
CA ALA A 52 -3.66 23.14 22.98
C ALA A 52 -4.58 22.28 22.09
N ARG A 53 -5.78 21.89 22.56
CA ARG A 53 -6.78 21.16 21.75
C ARG A 53 -7.43 22.06 20.72
N GLU A 54 -7.79 23.28 21.08
CA GLU A 54 -8.32 24.29 20.16
C GLU A 54 -7.29 24.62 19.07
N ALA A 55 -6.04 24.92 19.46
CA ALA A 55 -4.94 25.15 18.51
C ALA A 55 -4.57 23.90 17.68
N ARG A 56 -4.96 22.69 18.12
CA ARG A 56 -4.74 21.47 17.35
C ARG A 56 -5.70 21.36 16.17
N GLY A 57 -6.83 22.09 16.18
CA GLY A 57 -7.88 21.97 15.19
C GLY A 57 -8.58 20.63 15.30
N HIS A 58 -9.89 20.64 15.42
CA HIS A 58 -10.70 19.44 15.70
C HIS A 58 -10.73 18.41 14.54
N THR A 59 -10.09 18.73 13.41
CA THR A 59 -10.21 18.00 12.15
C THR A 59 -9.31 16.77 12.06
N GLY A 60 -8.35 16.60 12.98
CA GLY A 60 -7.46 15.43 12.98
C GLY A 60 -6.69 15.27 11.66
N LEU A 61 -6.48 16.36 10.92
CA LEU A 61 -5.84 16.39 9.60
C LEU A 61 -4.30 16.43 9.70
N LYS A 62 -3.74 16.65 10.90
CA LYS A 62 -2.27 16.70 11.11
C LYS A 62 -1.55 15.38 10.82
N THR A 63 -2.26 14.25 10.85
CA THR A 63 -1.71 12.92 10.52
C THR A 63 -1.85 12.59 9.03
N VAL A 64 -2.65 13.36 8.30
CA VAL A 64 -2.95 13.14 6.90
C VAL A 64 -1.81 13.69 6.03
N HIS A 65 -1.51 13.03 4.90
CA HIS A 65 -0.46 13.43 3.96
C HIS A 65 -0.60 14.91 3.53
N HIS A 66 0.54 15.59 3.34
CA HIS A 66 0.58 17.03 3.08
C HIS A 66 -0.20 17.42 1.82
N SER A 67 -0.10 16.63 0.74
CA SER A 67 -0.76 16.95 -0.54
C SER A 67 -2.28 16.96 -0.47
N ILE A 68 -2.89 16.23 0.46
CA ILE A 68 -4.35 16.08 0.59
C ILE A 68 -4.91 16.91 1.76
N ARG A 69 -4.04 17.47 2.60
CA ARG A 69 -4.45 18.26 3.77
C ARG A 69 -5.04 19.61 3.37
N ASP A 70 -4.48 20.21 2.33
CA ASP A 70 -4.80 21.57 1.91
C ASP A 70 -5.80 21.60 0.75
N LEU A 71 -6.47 20.46 0.48
CA LEU A 71 -7.53 20.36 -0.52
C LEU A 71 -8.76 21.17 -0.08
N PRO A 72 -9.53 21.74 -1.03
CA PRO A 72 -10.77 22.40 -0.72
C PRO A 72 -11.78 21.42 -0.09
N GLU A 73 -12.65 21.92 0.80
CA GLU A 73 -13.63 21.08 1.50
C GLU A 73 -14.64 20.42 0.55
N ASP A 74 -14.87 21.02 -0.62
CA ASP A 74 -15.78 20.51 -1.65
C ASP A 74 -15.17 19.38 -2.50
N ASP A 75 -13.87 19.11 -2.39
CA ASP A 75 -13.23 18.03 -3.15
C ASP A 75 -13.93 16.69 -2.90
N PHE A 76 -14.11 15.91 -3.96
CA PHE A 76 -14.70 14.58 -3.95
C PHE A 76 -13.93 13.65 -3.00
N LEU A 77 -12.60 13.77 -2.95
CA LEU A 77 -11.71 12.94 -2.13
C LEU A 77 -11.18 13.66 -0.88
N HIS A 78 -11.95 14.63 -0.37
CA HIS A 78 -11.57 15.35 0.83
C HIS A 78 -11.36 14.39 2.04
N PRO A 79 -10.28 14.53 2.83
CA PRO A 79 -9.94 13.56 3.89
C PRO A 79 -11.00 13.35 4.97
N LEU A 80 -11.88 14.33 5.21
CA LEU A 80 -12.99 14.18 6.15
C LEU A 80 -14.04 13.20 5.63
N LYS A 81 -14.44 13.33 4.36
CA LYS A 81 -15.40 12.41 3.69
C LYS A 81 -14.84 10.98 3.69
N VAL A 82 -13.56 10.81 3.32
CA VAL A 82 -12.91 9.50 3.32
C VAL A 82 -12.86 8.87 4.72
N LYS A 83 -12.62 9.66 5.78
CA LYS A 83 -12.67 9.16 7.17
C LYS A 83 -14.07 8.68 7.56
N GLU A 84 -15.13 9.32 7.07
CA GLU A 84 -16.52 8.88 7.30
C GLU A 84 -16.80 7.57 6.56
N TRP A 85 -16.39 7.45 5.30
CA TRP A 85 -16.51 6.21 4.53
C TRP A 85 -15.74 5.05 5.15
N ILE A 86 -14.56 5.29 5.72
CA ILE A 86 -13.81 4.25 6.45
C ILE A 86 -14.63 3.76 7.64
N LYS A 87 -15.26 4.65 8.42
CA LYS A 87 -16.05 4.26 9.59
C LYS A 87 -17.27 3.42 9.19
N SER A 88 -18.01 3.82 8.15
CA SER A 88 -19.19 3.08 7.72
C SER A 88 -18.82 1.73 7.12
N ASN A 89 -17.75 1.66 6.32
CA ASN A 89 -17.27 0.39 5.76
C ASN A 89 -16.65 -0.53 6.83
N GLU A 90 -15.97 -0.01 7.85
CA GLU A 90 -15.52 -0.82 8.99
C GLU A 90 -16.69 -1.41 9.77
N LEU A 91 -17.79 -0.67 9.92
CA LEU A 91 -19.01 -1.19 10.55
C LEU A 91 -19.62 -2.33 9.72
N LYS A 92 -19.72 -2.15 8.39
CA LYS A 92 -20.18 -3.20 7.45
C LYS A 92 -19.28 -4.44 7.53
N LEU A 93 -17.95 -4.25 7.53
CA LEU A 93 -16.98 -5.34 7.59
C LEU A 93 -17.13 -6.17 8.88
N ARG A 94 -17.42 -5.52 10.02
CA ARG A 94 -17.70 -6.21 11.28
C ARG A 94 -18.96 -7.06 11.21
N GLY A 95 -20.01 -6.59 10.54
CA GLY A 95 -21.23 -7.38 10.30
C GLY A 95 -20.99 -8.58 9.37
N MET A 96 -20.03 -8.45 8.44
CA MET A 96 -19.68 -9.46 7.45
C MET A 96 -18.58 -10.44 7.90
N SER A 97 -18.15 -10.40 9.17
CA SER A 97 -16.98 -11.18 9.62
C SER A 97 -17.14 -12.70 9.47
N SER A 98 -18.37 -13.21 9.47
CA SER A 98 -18.69 -14.62 9.22
C SER A 98 -18.43 -15.06 7.77
N LEU A 99 -18.56 -14.14 6.80
CA LEU A 99 -18.38 -14.41 5.37
C LEU A 99 -16.91 -14.71 5.03
N LYS A 100 -15.96 -14.28 5.88
CA LYS A 100 -14.53 -14.56 5.73
C LYS A 100 -14.22 -16.05 5.58
N SER A 101 -14.92 -16.90 6.34
CA SER A 101 -14.76 -18.36 6.32
C SER A 101 -15.91 -19.08 5.59
N SER A 102 -16.73 -18.36 4.82
CA SER A 102 -17.82 -19.00 4.06
C SER A 102 -17.26 -19.99 3.04
N SER A 103 -18.02 -21.06 2.78
CA SER A 103 -17.68 -22.02 1.73
C SER A 103 -17.89 -21.42 0.34
N LYS A 104 -18.87 -20.52 0.18
CA LYS A 104 -19.18 -19.88 -1.09
C LYS A 104 -18.12 -18.85 -1.44
N TRP A 105 -17.58 -18.95 -2.67
CA TRP A 105 -16.49 -18.09 -3.09
C TRP A 105 -16.92 -16.62 -3.24
N GLN A 106 -18.17 -16.37 -3.66
CA GLN A 106 -18.71 -15.03 -3.86
C GLN A 106 -18.76 -14.25 -2.54
N GLU A 107 -19.26 -14.88 -1.48
CA GLU A 107 -19.35 -14.29 -0.14
C GLU A 107 -17.96 -13.95 0.44
N ARG A 108 -16.96 -14.82 0.19
CA ARG A 108 -15.57 -14.54 0.56
C ARG A 108 -14.99 -13.37 -0.24
N SER A 109 -15.28 -13.31 -1.55
CA SER A 109 -14.80 -12.24 -2.43
C SER A 109 -15.31 -10.89 -1.95
N GLU A 110 -16.62 -10.78 -1.65
CA GLU A 110 -17.22 -9.54 -1.15
C GLU A 110 -16.55 -9.03 0.13
N TYR A 111 -16.26 -9.94 1.07
CA TYR A 111 -15.52 -9.61 2.30
C TYR A 111 -14.10 -9.09 1.98
N ILE A 112 -13.39 -9.75 1.07
CA ILE A 112 -12.01 -9.37 0.67
C ILE A 112 -12.01 -8.02 -0.05
N ASP A 113 -12.99 -7.78 -0.92
CA ASP A 113 -13.13 -6.53 -1.67
C ASP A 113 -13.34 -5.36 -0.71
N LEU A 114 -14.27 -5.51 0.24
CA LEU A 114 -14.52 -4.48 1.27
C LEU A 114 -13.30 -4.26 2.17
N GLN A 115 -12.62 -5.32 2.59
CA GLN A 115 -11.40 -5.24 3.39
C GLN A 115 -10.28 -4.50 2.65
N THR A 116 -10.11 -4.80 1.36
CA THR A 116 -9.10 -4.19 0.49
C THR A 116 -9.41 -2.71 0.28
N TYR A 117 -10.69 -2.36 0.07
CA TYR A 117 -11.12 -0.97 -0.07
C TYR A 117 -10.79 -0.14 1.18
N ILE A 118 -11.08 -0.66 2.37
CA ILE A 118 -10.72 0.01 3.64
C ILE A 118 -9.20 0.20 3.75
N LYS A 119 -8.41 -0.80 3.35
CA LYS A 119 -6.94 -0.70 3.34
C LYS A 119 -6.46 0.37 2.37
N ASN A 120 -7.04 0.45 1.17
CA ASN A 120 -6.70 1.45 0.16
C ASN A 120 -7.03 2.87 0.64
N MET A 121 -8.20 3.08 1.25
CA MET A 121 -8.57 4.38 1.83
C MET A 121 -7.64 4.81 2.97
N LYS A 122 -7.21 3.88 3.84
CA LYS A 122 -6.21 4.17 4.89
C LYS A 122 -4.83 4.51 4.30
N SER A 123 -4.44 3.81 3.24
CA SER A 123 -3.20 4.10 2.51
C SER A 123 -3.25 5.51 1.92
N TYR A 124 -4.36 5.88 1.28
CA TYR A 124 -4.59 7.23 0.73
C TYR A 124 -4.39 8.33 1.78
N LEU A 125 -4.96 8.18 2.98
CA LEU A 125 -4.76 9.17 4.04
C LEU A 125 -3.29 9.32 4.48
N SER A 126 -2.48 8.29 4.29
CA SER A 126 -1.07 8.26 4.68
C SER A 126 -0.12 8.71 3.58
N THR A 127 -0.37 8.32 2.32
CA THR A 127 0.50 8.55 1.16
C THR A 127 0.02 9.69 0.26
N GLY A 128 -1.26 10.07 0.34
CA GLY A 128 -1.90 11.01 -0.57
C GLY A 128 -2.22 10.44 -1.96
N HIS A 129 -1.95 9.15 -2.21
CA HIS A 129 -2.21 8.50 -3.49
C HIS A 129 -3.46 7.62 -3.43
N TRP A 130 -4.41 7.87 -4.34
CA TRP A 130 -5.60 7.05 -4.50
C TRP A 130 -5.33 5.90 -5.46
N GLY A 131 -5.28 4.67 -4.94
CA GLY A 131 -4.92 3.47 -5.70
C GLY A 131 -6.10 2.66 -6.23
N ASP A 132 -7.34 3.08 -5.98
CA ASP A 132 -8.54 2.33 -6.36
C ASP A 132 -9.18 2.87 -7.65
N PHE A 133 -9.87 2.01 -8.40
CA PHE A 133 -10.60 2.38 -9.61
C PHE A 133 -11.99 2.92 -9.32
N ARG A 134 -12.49 2.75 -8.10
CA ARG A 134 -13.78 3.26 -7.64
C ARG A 134 -13.62 4.15 -6.42
N TRP A 135 -14.58 5.02 -6.17
CA TRP A 135 -14.62 5.91 -5.02
C TRP A 135 -16.06 6.14 -4.54
N GLY A 136 -16.19 6.68 -3.33
CA GLY A 136 -17.47 6.90 -2.64
C GLY A 136 -17.72 5.90 -1.51
N GLU A 137 -18.81 6.08 -0.78
CA GLU A 137 -19.11 5.24 0.39
C GLU A 137 -19.33 3.76 0.02
N ASN A 138 -20.08 3.53 -1.07
CA ASN A 138 -20.39 2.20 -1.60
C ASN A 138 -19.70 1.91 -2.94
N MET A 139 -18.58 2.57 -3.25
CA MET A 139 -17.88 2.43 -4.54
C MET A 139 -18.74 2.80 -5.76
N GLU A 140 -19.58 3.83 -5.62
CA GLU A 140 -20.60 4.23 -6.61
C GLU A 140 -20.00 4.88 -7.85
N HIS A 141 -18.87 5.55 -7.70
CA HIS A 141 -18.25 6.31 -8.76
C HIS A 141 -16.98 5.64 -9.27
N ARG A 142 -16.69 5.82 -10.56
CA ARG A 142 -15.48 5.30 -11.20
C ARG A 142 -14.45 6.40 -11.35
N VAL A 143 -13.19 6.08 -11.04
CA VAL A 143 -12.04 6.95 -11.31
C VAL A 143 -11.68 6.83 -12.79
N GLN A 144 -11.63 7.97 -13.47
CA GLN A 144 -11.11 8.05 -14.83
C GLN A 144 -9.64 8.46 -14.79
N LYS A 145 -8.79 7.72 -15.52
CA LYS A 145 -7.37 8.07 -15.67
C LYS A 145 -7.23 9.09 -16.78
N VAL A 146 -6.53 10.18 -16.50
CA VAL A 146 -6.19 11.21 -17.49
C VAL A 146 -4.70 11.16 -17.76
N CYS A 147 -4.30 11.19 -19.03
CA CYS A 147 -2.91 11.33 -19.43
C CYS A 147 -2.47 12.78 -19.18
N VAL A 148 -1.50 12.97 -18.27
CA VAL A 148 -0.92 14.27 -17.97
C VAL A 148 0.27 14.56 -18.89
N ALA A 149 1.06 13.54 -19.23
CA ALA A 149 2.23 13.64 -20.09
C ALA A 149 2.24 12.50 -21.10
N MET A 150 2.33 12.84 -22.39
CA MET A 150 2.40 11.89 -23.47
C MET A 150 3.75 11.17 -23.47
N SER A 151 3.72 9.87 -23.75
CA SER A 151 4.91 9.08 -24.04
C SER A 151 4.89 8.66 -25.51
N TYR A 152 6.07 8.46 -26.09
CA TYR A 152 6.23 8.12 -27.50
C TYR A 152 7.07 6.85 -27.63
N HIS A 153 6.79 6.05 -28.66
CA HIS A 153 7.62 4.95 -29.10
C HIS A 153 8.92 5.47 -29.75
N PRO A 154 9.95 4.61 -29.94
CA PRO A 154 11.17 4.99 -30.65
C PRO A 154 10.92 5.60 -32.03
N ASP A 155 9.88 5.11 -32.71
CA ASP A 155 9.46 5.55 -34.06
C ASP A 155 8.73 6.90 -34.04
N GLY A 156 8.59 7.54 -32.87
CA GLY A 156 7.89 8.82 -32.69
C GLY A 156 6.37 8.70 -32.59
N THR A 157 5.80 7.50 -32.68
CA THR A 157 4.35 7.28 -32.54
C THR A 157 3.90 7.40 -31.08
N PRO A 158 2.75 8.03 -30.77
CA PRO A 158 2.30 8.18 -29.38
C PRO A 158 1.91 6.85 -28.73
N ASN A 159 2.53 6.53 -27.59
CA ASN A 159 2.22 5.34 -26.82
C ASN A 159 1.00 5.58 -25.91
N ARG A 160 -0.17 5.10 -26.34
CA ARG A 160 -1.44 5.28 -25.65
C ARG A 160 -1.97 4.03 -24.97
N THR A 161 -2.17 4.08 -23.65
CA THR A 161 -2.78 2.98 -22.87
C THR A 161 -4.30 2.97 -22.97
N MET A 162 -4.86 1.76 -23.05
CA MET A 162 -6.31 1.49 -23.07
C MET A 162 -7.02 2.03 -21.82
N GLY A 163 -8.19 2.65 -22.03
CA GLY A 163 -9.02 3.18 -20.95
C GLY A 163 -8.50 4.45 -20.28
N VAL A 164 -7.46 5.08 -20.84
CA VAL A 164 -6.96 6.38 -20.39
C VAL A 164 -7.56 7.48 -21.28
N PHE A 165 -7.97 8.57 -20.65
CA PHE A 165 -8.43 9.78 -21.33
C PHE A 165 -7.24 10.62 -21.79
N TYR A 166 -7.27 11.04 -23.04
CA TYR A 166 -6.21 11.78 -23.71
C TYR A 166 -6.70 13.19 -24.07
N PRO A 167 -6.19 14.25 -23.43
CA PRO A 167 -6.65 15.62 -23.67
C PRO A 167 -6.41 16.12 -25.11
N ASP A 168 -5.38 15.61 -25.79
CA ASP A 168 -5.07 15.92 -27.20
C ASP A 168 -6.15 15.43 -28.17
N ILE A 169 -6.78 14.30 -27.85
CA ILE A 169 -7.85 13.71 -28.68
C ILE A 169 -9.24 14.08 -28.11
N GLY A 170 -9.30 14.50 -26.84
CA GLY A 170 -10.55 14.81 -26.16
C GLY A 170 -11.44 13.59 -25.87
N GLN A 171 -10.89 12.37 -25.96
CA GLN A 171 -11.64 11.14 -25.75
C GLN A 171 -10.83 10.05 -25.05
N THR A 172 -11.52 9.02 -24.57
CA THR A 172 -10.90 7.86 -23.92
C THR A 172 -10.37 6.91 -24.99
N TRP A 173 -9.16 6.40 -24.79
CA TRP A 173 -8.56 5.45 -25.72
C TRP A 173 -9.29 4.08 -25.64
N THR A 174 -10.10 3.78 -26.64
CA THR A 174 -10.86 2.53 -26.78
C THR A 174 -10.25 1.63 -27.85
N LYS A 175 -10.66 0.35 -27.88
CA LYS A 175 -10.17 -0.62 -28.86
C LYS A 175 -10.54 -0.21 -30.29
N GLU A 176 -11.77 0.24 -30.48
CA GLU A 176 -12.29 0.73 -31.76
C GLU A 176 -11.48 1.94 -32.26
N LEU A 177 -11.15 2.86 -31.36
CA LEU A 177 -10.32 4.01 -31.71
C LEU A 177 -8.90 3.60 -32.10
N GLN A 178 -8.31 2.63 -31.38
CA GLN A 178 -6.99 2.11 -31.69
C GLN A 178 -6.96 1.46 -33.08
N GLU A 179 -7.95 0.62 -33.38
CA GLU A 179 -8.10 -0.03 -34.69
C GLU A 179 -8.31 0.99 -35.80
N SER A 180 -9.10 2.04 -35.57
CA SER A 180 -9.30 3.11 -36.54
C SER A 180 -8.05 3.98 -36.76
N TRP A 181 -7.19 4.14 -35.75
CA TRP A 181 -6.03 5.03 -35.84
C TRP A 181 -4.83 4.34 -36.47
N TYR A 182 -4.55 3.11 -36.04
CA TYR A 182 -3.37 2.37 -36.46
C TYR A 182 -3.68 1.29 -37.51
N GLY A 183 -4.91 0.79 -37.60
CA GLY A 183 -5.27 -0.26 -38.55
C GLY A 183 -4.40 -1.52 -38.36
N GLU A 184 -3.77 -1.97 -39.45
CA GLU A 184 -2.80 -3.07 -39.43
C GLU A 184 -1.42 -2.67 -38.91
N ASP A 185 -1.07 -1.39 -39.01
CA ASP A 185 0.23 -0.81 -38.66
C ASP A 185 0.32 -0.45 -37.17
N ASP A 186 -0.27 -1.26 -36.28
CA ASP A 186 -0.17 -1.06 -34.84
C ASP A 186 1.26 -1.38 -34.36
N PRO A 187 2.02 -0.40 -33.81
CA PRO A 187 3.38 -0.60 -33.35
C PRO A 187 3.50 -1.67 -32.25
N ARG A 188 2.41 -2.00 -31.55
CA ARG A 188 2.38 -3.10 -30.56
C ARG A 188 2.26 -4.48 -31.19
N ARG A 189 1.68 -4.57 -32.38
CA ARG A 189 1.41 -5.84 -33.08
C ARG A 189 2.69 -6.37 -33.75
N VAL A 190 3.54 -5.46 -34.23
CA VAL A 190 4.85 -5.77 -34.83
C VAL A 190 5.78 -6.53 -33.87
N HIS A 191 5.73 -6.24 -32.57
CA HIS A 191 6.50 -6.98 -31.56
C HIS A 191 5.94 -8.39 -31.27
N ALA A 192 4.65 -8.63 -31.51
CA ALA A 192 4.03 -9.95 -31.31
C ALA A 192 4.25 -10.89 -32.51
N THR A 193 4.41 -10.35 -33.73
CA THR A 193 4.70 -11.14 -34.94
C THR A 193 6.18 -11.52 -35.05
N ALA A 194 7.10 -10.68 -34.58
CA ALA A 194 8.53 -10.97 -34.53
C ALA A 194 8.85 -12.25 -33.72
N THR A 195 8.14 -12.48 -32.61
CA THR A 195 8.29 -13.71 -31.78
C THR A 195 7.68 -14.96 -32.43
N LYS A 196 6.74 -14.81 -33.37
CA LYS A 196 6.19 -15.96 -34.11
C LYS A 196 7.10 -16.42 -35.25
N LEU A 197 7.81 -15.49 -35.89
CA LEU A 197 8.76 -15.79 -36.97
C LEU A 197 9.98 -16.57 -36.45
N SER A 198 10.53 -16.21 -35.29
CA SER A 198 11.65 -16.94 -34.68
C SER A 198 11.32 -18.40 -34.35
N ASN A 199 10.08 -18.67 -33.94
CA ASN A 199 9.64 -20.02 -33.57
C ASN A 199 9.24 -20.87 -34.80
N GLN A 200 9.02 -20.27 -35.96
CA GLN A 200 8.78 -21.00 -37.21
C GLN A 200 10.10 -21.31 -37.95
N GLU A 201 11.11 -20.47 -37.85
CA GLU A 201 12.44 -20.74 -38.43
C GLU A 201 13.17 -21.92 -37.76
N GLU A 202 12.91 -22.21 -36.47
CA GLU A 202 13.50 -23.39 -35.80
C GLU A 202 12.93 -24.74 -36.29
N ILE A 203 11.79 -24.77 -36.98
CA ILE A 203 11.12 -26.02 -37.38
C ILE A 203 11.54 -26.50 -38.78
N LEU A 204 12.20 -25.66 -39.58
CA LEU A 204 12.57 -25.95 -40.98
C LEU A 204 14.07 -26.22 -41.18
N GLY A 205 14.77 -26.66 -40.14
CA GLY A 205 16.22 -26.86 -40.15
C GLY A 205 16.69 -28.19 -39.58
N ASP A 206 16.15 -29.33 -40.01
CA ASP A 206 16.84 -30.62 -39.89
C ASP A 206 16.39 -31.62 -40.97
N GLY A 207 16.67 -31.28 -42.23
CA GLY A 207 16.62 -32.19 -43.36
C GLY A 207 18.03 -32.69 -43.70
N GLY A 208 18.63 -33.45 -42.78
CA GLY A 208 19.97 -34.02 -42.92
C GLY A 208 19.94 -35.50 -43.34
N ASP A 209 20.16 -35.72 -44.63
CA ASP A 209 20.96 -36.80 -45.26
C ASP A 209 21.16 -38.11 -44.47
N GLY A 210 20.47 -39.17 -44.88
CA GLY A 210 20.63 -40.55 -44.39
C GLY A 210 20.98 -41.48 -45.54
N SER A 211 22.27 -41.77 -45.65
CA SER A 211 22.97 -42.60 -46.63
C SER A 211 22.44 -44.02 -46.81
N GLU A 212 22.55 -44.51 -48.05
CA GLU A 212 22.47 -45.91 -48.46
C GLU A 212 23.45 -46.79 -47.67
N ASP A 213 22.97 -47.92 -47.15
CA ASP A 213 23.78 -49.11 -46.90
C ASP A 213 22.88 -50.36 -47.06
N GLU A 214 22.96 -50.97 -48.25
CA GLU A 214 22.59 -52.37 -48.47
C GLU A 214 23.64 -53.30 -47.85
N GLN A 215 23.28 -54.10 -46.82
CA GLN A 215 23.64 -55.52 -46.78
C GLN A 215 22.95 -56.30 -45.65
N ASP A 216 22.20 -57.31 -46.09
CA ASP A 216 22.20 -58.71 -45.66
C ASP A 216 21.67 -59.22 -44.30
N ASP A 217 20.87 -60.28 -44.47
CA ASP A 217 20.73 -61.49 -43.66
C ASP A 217 19.69 -61.60 -42.52
N LEU A 218 18.58 -62.26 -42.90
CA LEU A 218 18.12 -63.55 -42.35
C LEU A 218 18.28 -63.79 -40.83
N TYR A 219 17.20 -63.62 -40.06
CA TYR A 219 16.40 -64.72 -39.46
C TYR A 219 15.12 -64.18 -38.80
#